data_AF-A0A813TMD8-F1
#
_entry.id   AF-A0A813TMD8-F1
#
_cell.length_a   1.000
_cell.length_b   1.000
_cell.length_c   1.000
_cell.angle_alpha   90.00
_cell.angle_beta   90.00
_cell.angle_gamma   90.00
#
_symmetry.space_group_name_H-M   'P 1'
#
loop_
_entity.id
_entity.type
_entity.pdbx_description
1 polymer ?
#
loop_
_entity_poly.entity_id
_entity_poly.type
_entity_poly.pdbx_seq_one_letter_code
_entity_poly.pdbx_strand_id
1 'polypeptide(L)'
;MVISFILYVGFCVALLGIVPYNQLNVFDPLSVATEKRGMKWLQITVHLAAIAGLTSVILINLMAQPRILYTMANDGLIPEIFAKIYEEKNDDKKDREGGKNEDEEKKRTGRRTPHVATIFTGVICAIAAGLLSLDFLSELASLETLFPYLFVHFARLASVYICQKQYDSALGNYEQAIDLY
;
A
#
# COMPACT_ATOMS: atom_id res chain seq x y z
N MET A 1 -13.60 7.91 -2.43
CA MET A 1 -13.92 8.15 -1.01
C MET A 1 -15.38 8.59 -0.82
N VAL A 2 -15.83 9.76 -1.29
CA VAL A 2 -17.24 10.17 -1.10
C VAL A 2 -18.23 9.21 -1.78
N ILE A 3 -17.98 8.85 -3.05
CA ILE A 3 -18.85 7.93 -3.81
C ILE A 3 -18.92 6.55 -3.13
N SER A 4 -17.76 5.98 -2.79
CA SER A 4 -17.68 4.69 -2.09
C SER A 4 -18.32 4.73 -0.71
N PHE A 5 -18.25 5.87 0.00
CA PHE A 5 -18.90 6.06 1.28
C PHE A 5 -20.44 6.04 1.16
N ILE A 6 -21.00 6.81 0.21
CA ILE A 6 -22.44 6.83 -0.04
C ILE A 6 -22.95 5.44 -0.45
N LEU A 7 -22.23 4.75 -1.34
CA LEU A 7 -22.57 3.39 -1.75
C LEU A 7 -22.52 2.41 -0.58
N TYR A 8 -21.50 2.48 0.28
CA TYR A 8 -21.37 1.63 1.47
C TYR A 8 -22.53 1.84 2.45
N VAL A 9 -22.87 3.10 2.77
CA VAL A 9 -23.99 3.41 3.65
C VAL A 9 -25.32 2.92 3.06
N GLY A 10 -25.56 3.15 1.77
CA GLY A 10 -26.76 2.67 1.09
C GLY A 10 -26.87 1.14 1.12
N PHE A 11 -25.76 0.44 0.92
CA PHE A 11 -25.70 -1.03 1.02
C PHE A 11 -26.03 -1.54 2.43
N CYS A 12 -25.46 -0.92 3.47
CA CYS A 12 -25.76 -1.26 4.86
C CYS A 12 -27.25 -1.07 5.19
N VAL A 13 -27.85 0.05 4.76
CA VAL A 13 -29.30 0.30 4.97
C VAL A 13 -30.15 -0.76 4.29
N ALA A 14 -29.80 -1.16 3.06
CA ALA A 14 -30.52 -2.21 2.34
C ALA A 14 -30.44 -3.58 3.05
N LEU A 15 -29.26 -3.95 3.57
CA LEU A 15 -29.07 -5.19 4.33
C LEU A 15 -29.85 -5.18 5.65
N LEU A 16 -29.75 -4.10 6.41
CA LEU A 16 -30.42 -3.96 7.72
C LEU A 16 -31.94 -3.86 7.59
N GLY A 17 -32.44 -3.33 6.47
CA GLY A 17 -33.87 -3.35 6.16
C GLY A 17 -34.43 -4.75 5.90
N ILE A 18 -33.59 -5.74 5.56
CA ILE A 18 -34.01 -7.10 5.20
C ILE A 18 -33.78 -8.10 6.34
N VAL A 19 -32.73 -7.93 7.14
CA VAL A 19 -32.37 -8.89 8.19
C VAL A 19 -32.15 -8.20 9.54
N PRO A 20 -32.81 -8.65 10.63
CA PRO A 20 -32.57 -8.12 11.97
C PRO A 20 -31.14 -8.44 12.44
N TYR A 21 -30.54 -7.50 13.17
CA TYR A 21 -29.14 -7.53 13.63
C TYR A 21 -28.71 -8.84 14.31
N ASN A 22 -29.61 -9.53 15.02
CA ASN A 22 -29.30 -10.79 15.72
C ASN A 22 -28.93 -11.96 14.78
N GLN A 23 -29.24 -11.87 13.48
CA GLN A 23 -28.96 -12.94 12.52
C GLN A 23 -27.85 -12.57 11.51
N LEU A 24 -27.21 -11.42 11.71
CA LEU A 24 -26.14 -10.93 10.84
C LEU A 24 -24.74 -11.38 11.27
N ASN A 25 -24.61 -12.01 12.45
CA ASN A 25 -23.34 -12.52 12.97
C ASN A 25 -22.96 -13.87 12.32
N VAL A 26 -22.83 -13.86 11.00
CA VAL A 26 -22.44 -15.01 10.18
C VAL A 26 -21.39 -14.58 9.16
N PHE A 27 -20.58 -15.52 8.69
CA PHE A 27 -19.49 -15.24 7.73
C PHE A 27 -19.96 -14.62 6.40
N ASP A 28 -21.22 -14.86 6.01
CA ASP A 28 -21.83 -14.26 4.82
C ASP A 28 -23.25 -13.71 5.13
N PRO A 29 -23.35 -12.47 5.61
CA PRO A 29 -24.64 -11.86 5.95
C PRO A 29 -25.50 -11.56 4.73
N LEU A 30 -24.89 -11.45 3.55
CA LEU A 30 -25.59 -11.08 2.33
C LEU A 30 -26.32 -12.27 1.72
N SER A 31 -25.72 -13.46 1.74
CA SER A 31 -26.41 -14.69 1.36
C SER A 31 -27.65 -14.90 2.23
N VAL A 32 -27.52 -14.79 3.56
CA VAL A 32 -28.65 -14.92 4.51
C VAL A 32 -29.74 -13.88 4.25
N ALA A 33 -29.36 -12.64 3.90
CA ALA A 33 -30.33 -11.61 3.55
C ALA A 33 -31.12 -11.91 2.27
N THR A 34 -30.43 -12.43 1.24
CA THR A 34 -31.09 -12.78 -0.02
C THR A 34 -31.94 -14.04 0.07
N GLU A 35 -31.55 -15.01 0.92
CA GLU A 35 -32.28 -16.25 1.15
C GLU A 35 -33.63 -16.01 1.84
N LYS A 36 -33.67 -15.13 2.84
CA LYS A 36 -34.93 -14.71 3.49
C LYS A 36 -35.93 -14.07 2.55
N ARG A 37 -35.46 -13.49 1.44
CA ARG A 37 -36.29 -12.87 0.41
C ARG A 37 -36.64 -13.83 -0.74
N GLY A 38 -36.08 -15.05 -0.75
CA GLY A 38 -36.37 -16.08 -1.75
C GLY A 38 -35.76 -15.85 -3.14
N MET A 39 -34.83 -14.89 -3.29
CA MET A 39 -34.31 -14.47 -4.60
C MET A 39 -32.91 -15.04 -4.89
N LYS A 40 -32.85 -16.33 -5.25
CA LYS A 40 -31.58 -17.05 -5.55
C LYS A 40 -30.75 -16.44 -6.69
N TRP A 41 -31.39 -15.80 -7.67
CA TRP A 41 -30.67 -15.19 -8.80
C TRP A 41 -29.78 -14.00 -8.37
N LEU A 42 -30.22 -13.26 -7.35
CA LEU A 42 -29.46 -12.14 -6.81
C LEU A 42 -28.21 -12.62 -6.06
N GLN A 43 -28.34 -13.72 -5.30
CA GLN A 43 -27.23 -14.34 -4.57
C GLN A 43 -26.07 -14.74 -5.50
N ILE A 44 -26.38 -15.37 -6.64
CA ILE A 44 -25.38 -15.81 -7.63
C ILE A 44 -24.64 -14.61 -8.23
N THR A 45 -25.38 -13.58 -8.64
CA THR A 45 -24.79 -12.38 -9.25
C THR A 45 -23.84 -11.68 -8.28
N VAL A 46 -24.21 -11.58 -7.00
CA VAL A 46 -23.37 -10.90 -6.02
C VAL A 46 -22.16 -11.74 -5.61
N HIS A 47 -22.29 -13.06 -5.48
CA HIS A 47 -21.13 -13.93 -5.23
C HIS A 47 -20.08 -13.83 -6.35
N LEU A 48 -20.55 -13.81 -7.62
CA LEU A 48 -19.66 -13.64 -8.76
C LEU A 48 -18.95 -12.27 -8.73
N ALA A 49 -19.68 -11.21 -8.37
CA ALA A 49 -19.12 -9.89 -8.20
C ALA A 49 -18.11 -9.81 -7.04
N ALA A 50 -18.39 -10.49 -5.93
CA ALA A 50 -17.49 -10.54 -4.78
C ALA A 50 -16.16 -11.21 -5.14
N ILE A 51 -16.19 -12.39 -5.79
CA ILE A 51 -14.96 -13.09 -6.21
C ILE A 51 -14.17 -12.25 -7.21
N ALA A 52 -14.83 -11.65 -8.21
CA ALA A 52 -14.17 -10.79 -9.20
C ALA A 52 -13.55 -9.54 -8.55
N GLY A 53 -14.28 -8.90 -7.62
CA GLY A 53 -13.82 -7.71 -6.90
C GLY A 53 -12.64 -8.01 -5.97
N LEU A 54 -12.76 -9.05 -5.14
CA LEU A 54 -11.69 -9.46 -4.21
C LEU A 54 -10.42 -9.86 -4.96
N THR A 55 -10.55 -10.59 -6.07
CA THR A 55 -9.40 -10.96 -6.92
C THR A 55 -8.69 -9.72 -7.43
N SER A 56 -9.43 -8.74 -7.97
CA SER A 56 -8.86 -7.49 -8.46
C SER A 56 -8.12 -6.71 -7.35
N VAL A 57 -8.73 -6.60 -6.17
CA VAL A 57 -8.14 -5.92 -5.02
C VAL A 57 -6.83 -6.60 -4.59
N ILE A 58 -6.78 -7.93 -4.54
CA ILE A 58 -5.57 -8.69 -4.21
C ILE A 58 -4.46 -8.41 -5.24
N LEU A 59 -4.78 -8.42 -6.54
CA LEU A 59 -3.82 -8.12 -7.60
C LEU A 59 -3.24 -6.70 -7.46
N ILE A 60 -4.11 -5.71 -7.20
CA ILE A 60 -3.68 -4.31 -7.02
C ILE A 60 -2.77 -4.17 -5.79
N ASN A 61 -3.13 -4.80 -4.68
CA ASN A 61 -2.32 -4.79 -3.45
C ASN A 61 -0.95 -5.44 -3.69
N LEU A 62 -0.92 -6.56 -4.42
CA LEU A 62 0.32 -7.27 -4.75
C LEU A 62 1.26 -6.44 -5.64
N MET A 63 0.72 -5.65 -6.57
CA MET A 63 1.51 -4.76 -7.42
C MET A 63 2.01 -3.50 -6.68
N ALA A 64 1.29 -3.03 -5.68
CA ALA A 64 1.63 -1.80 -4.95
C ALA A 64 2.82 -1.97 -4.01
N GLN A 65 2.87 -3.06 -3.24
CA GLN A 65 3.91 -3.34 -2.24
C GLN A 65 5.36 -3.26 -2.78
N PRO A 66 5.74 -3.93 -3.88
CA PRO A 66 7.12 -3.89 -4.38
C PRO A 66 7.49 -2.54 -5.01
N ARG A 67 6.52 -1.77 -5.50
CA ARG A 67 6.78 -0.45 -6.10
C ARG A 67 7.29 0.54 -5.06
N ILE A 68 6.66 0.54 -3.88
CA ILE A 68 7.03 1.42 -2.77
C ILE A 68 8.42 1.04 -2.24
N LEU A 69 8.68 -0.25 -2.07
CA LEU A 69 9.98 -0.75 -1.61
C LEU A 69 11.11 -0.37 -2.59
N TYR A 70 10.84 -0.46 -3.90
CA TYR A 70 11.81 -0.08 -4.93
C TYR A 70 12.11 1.43 -4.91
N THR A 71 11.08 2.28 -4.77
CA THR A 71 11.30 3.72 -4.66
C THR A 71 12.05 4.06 -3.37
N MET A 72 11.74 3.42 -2.25
CA MET A 72 12.48 3.60 -0.98
C MET A 72 13.93 3.10 -1.04
N ALA A 73 14.20 2.03 -1.79
CA ALA A 73 15.56 1.55 -2.04
C ALA A 73 16.35 2.51 -2.95
N ASN A 74 15.69 3.09 -3.95
CA ASN A 74 16.31 4.10 -4.84
C ASN A 74 16.55 5.45 -4.14
N ASP A 75 15.76 5.75 -3.10
CA ASP A 75 15.96 6.91 -2.22
C ASP A 75 17.09 6.68 -1.18
N GLY A 76 17.75 5.50 -1.18
CA GLY A 76 18.89 5.18 -0.32
C GLY A 76 18.55 4.87 1.13
N LEU A 77 17.27 4.69 1.47
CA LEU A 77 16.78 4.51 2.84
C LEU A 77 16.94 3.08 3.39
N ILE A 78 17.13 2.11 2.50
CA ILE A 78 17.29 0.68 2.81
C ILE A 78 18.69 0.28 2.35
N PRO A 79 19.56 -0.29 3.20
CA PRO A 79 20.97 -0.53 2.87
C PRO A 79 21.12 -1.37 1.60
N GLU A 80 22.07 -1.00 0.74
CA GLU A 80 22.45 -1.61 -0.56
C GLU A 80 22.89 -3.09 -0.47
N ILE A 81 22.60 -3.81 0.62
CA ILE A 81 22.99 -5.21 0.82
C ILE A 81 22.30 -6.14 -0.21
N PHE A 82 21.24 -5.67 -0.89
CA PHE A 82 20.66 -6.36 -2.06
C PHE A 82 21.12 -5.82 -3.43
N ALA A 83 21.82 -4.67 -3.49
CA ALA A 83 22.54 -4.26 -4.71
C ALA A 83 23.80 -5.09 -4.91
N LYS A 84 24.39 -5.59 -3.82
CA LYS A 84 25.62 -6.40 -3.80
C LYS A 84 25.39 -7.92 -3.83
N ILE A 85 24.47 -8.42 -4.67
CA ILE A 85 24.43 -9.86 -5.04
C ILE A 85 24.85 -10.09 -6.51
N TYR A 86 25.27 -9.03 -7.21
CA TYR A 86 25.97 -9.13 -8.50
C TYR A 86 27.28 -8.34 -8.47
N GLU A 87 28.11 -8.54 -7.45
CA GLU A 87 29.56 -8.52 -7.70
C GLU A 87 29.94 -9.89 -8.29
N GLU A 88 29.50 -10.14 -9.52
CA GLU A 88 30.20 -11.13 -10.33
C GLU A 88 31.44 -10.43 -10.87
N LYS A 89 32.52 -10.56 -10.09
CA LYS A 89 33.93 -10.47 -10.49
C LYS A 89 34.13 -9.88 -11.90
N ASN A 90 34.23 -8.57 -11.99
CA ASN A 90 34.85 -7.93 -13.16
C ASN A 90 35.60 -6.70 -12.69
N ASP A 91 36.52 -6.94 -11.75
CA ASP A 91 37.38 -5.94 -11.10
C ASP A 91 38.66 -5.66 -11.92
N ASP A 92 38.65 -5.80 -13.25
CA ASP A 92 39.90 -5.66 -14.02
C ASP A 92 39.81 -5.09 -15.44
N LYS A 93 38.62 -4.75 -15.98
CA LYS A 93 38.54 -4.19 -17.35
C LYS A 93 37.39 -3.21 -17.53
N LYS A 94 37.55 -1.96 -17.11
CA LYS A 94 36.73 -0.86 -17.66
C LYS A 94 37.46 0.48 -17.81
N ASP A 95 38.74 0.44 -18.19
CA ASP A 95 39.50 1.66 -18.55
C ASP A 95 39.75 1.83 -20.04
N ARG A 96 39.34 0.87 -20.87
CA ARG A 96 39.52 0.96 -22.32
C ARG A 96 38.36 0.29 -23.03
N GLU A 97 37.32 1.06 -23.32
CA GLU A 97 36.60 0.98 -24.58
C GLU A 97 35.47 2.01 -24.55
N GLY A 98 35.73 3.13 -25.22
CA GLY A 98 34.67 4.00 -25.71
C GLY A 98 33.99 3.36 -26.91
N GLY A 99 32.68 3.57 -27.01
CA GLY A 99 31.90 3.37 -28.22
C GLY A 99 31.19 2.01 -28.32
N LYS A 100 29.96 1.95 -27.81
CA LYS A 100 28.79 1.58 -28.62
C LYS A 100 27.49 1.88 -27.87
N ASN A 101 26.76 2.81 -28.46
CA ASN A 101 25.36 3.10 -28.18
C ASN A 101 24.50 1.86 -28.43
N GLU A 102 23.37 1.80 -27.73
CA GLU A 102 22.20 0.92 -27.91
C GLU A 102 22.11 -0.37 -27.09
N ASP A 103 23.22 -0.99 -26.64
CA ASP A 103 23.14 -2.26 -25.88
C ASP A 103 23.15 -2.09 -24.34
N GLU A 104 23.60 -0.96 -23.79
CA GLU A 104 23.57 -0.68 -22.35
C GLU A 104 22.17 -0.25 -21.85
N GLU A 105 21.30 0.27 -22.73
CA GLU A 105 19.92 0.63 -22.37
C GLU A 105 19.04 -0.62 -22.20
N LYS A 106 19.37 -1.71 -22.91
CA LYS A 106 18.66 -3.00 -22.84
C LYS A 106 19.04 -3.85 -21.61
N LYS A 107 20.13 -3.51 -20.90
CA LYS A 107 20.57 -4.25 -19.69
C LYS A 107 20.03 -3.66 -18.38
N ARG A 108 19.46 -2.44 -18.39
CA ARG A 108 18.77 -1.83 -17.23
C ARG A 108 17.29 -2.19 -17.09
N THR A 109 16.73 -2.89 -18.07
CA THR A 109 15.34 -3.38 -18.08
C THR A 109 15.25 -4.89 -17.93
N GLY A 110 16.17 -5.47 -17.14
CA GLY A 110 15.94 -6.77 -16.54
C GLY A 110 14.75 -6.63 -15.59
N ARG A 111 13.55 -6.96 -16.07
CA ARG A 111 12.29 -7.00 -15.32
C ARG A 111 12.44 -8.04 -14.21
N ARG A 112 13.22 -7.73 -13.17
CA ARG A 112 13.36 -8.53 -11.97
C ARG A 112 12.12 -8.27 -11.15
N THR A 113 11.01 -8.85 -11.61
CA THR A 113 9.84 -9.07 -10.78
C THR A 113 10.36 -9.72 -9.51
N PRO A 114 10.19 -9.09 -8.34
CA PRO A 114 10.71 -9.62 -7.09
C PRO A 114 9.85 -10.82 -6.67
N HIS A 115 9.91 -11.92 -7.43
CA HIS A 115 9.20 -13.16 -7.17
C HIS A 115 9.60 -13.74 -5.81
N VAL A 116 10.84 -13.52 -5.38
CA VAL A 116 11.31 -13.90 -4.04
C VAL A 116 10.56 -13.14 -2.94
N ALA A 117 10.33 -11.83 -3.12
CA ALA A 117 9.56 -11.03 -2.17
C ALA A 117 8.09 -11.45 -2.15
N THR A 118 7.49 -11.73 -3.31
CA THR A 118 6.11 -12.22 -3.41
C THR A 118 5.92 -13.58 -2.72
N ILE A 119 6.84 -14.52 -2.92
CA ILE A 119 6.77 -15.85 -2.29
C ILE A 119 6.93 -15.71 -0.78
N PHE A 120 7.87 -14.90 -0.30
CA PHE A 120 8.08 -14.69 1.13
C PHE A 120 6.85 -14.08 1.82
N THR A 121 6.30 -13.00 1.27
CA THR A 121 5.07 -12.38 1.78
C THR A 121 3.87 -13.35 1.68
N GLY A 122 3.78 -14.12 0.60
CA GLY A 122 2.72 -15.12 0.42
C GLY A 122 2.77 -16.25 1.44
N VAL A 123 3.95 -16.77 1.77
CA VAL A 123 4.14 -17.80 2.81
C VAL A 123 3.78 -17.25 4.18
N ILE A 124 4.22 -16.04 4.52
CA ILE A 124 3.86 -15.38 5.78
C ILE A 124 2.34 -15.19 5.86
N CYS A 125 1.72 -14.71 4.79
CA CYS A 125 0.28 -14.49 4.71
C CYS A 125 -0.51 -15.81 4.86
N ALA A 126 -0.06 -16.89 4.22
CA ALA A 126 -0.70 -18.21 4.34
C ALA A 126 -0.61 -18.77 5.76
N ILE A 127 0.53 -18.61 6.43
CA ILE A 127 0.71 -19.01 7.83
C ILE A 127 -0.18 -18.16 8.75
N ALA A 128 -0.19 -16.84 8.55
CA ALA A 128 -1.02 -15.92 9.31
C ALA A 128 -2.53 -16.21 9.15
N ALA A 129 -2.99 -16.45 7.92
CA ALA A 129 -4.38 -16.78 7.62
C ALA A 129 -4.82 -18.15 8.19
N GLY A 130 -3.89 -19.11 8.29
CA GLY A 130 -4.17 -20.43 8.87
C GLY A 130 -4.19 -20.45 10.40
N LEU A 131 -3.48 -19.52 11.06
CA LEU A 131 -3.33 -19.48 12.52
C LEU A 131 -4.19 -18.40 13.19
N LEU A 132 -4.61 -17.35 12.48
CA LEU A 132 -5.32 -16.20 13.05
C LEU A 132 -6.76 -16.10 12.55
N SER A 133 -7.68 -15.79 13.48
CA SER A 133 -9.07 -15.48 13.15
C SER A 133 -9.18 -14.20 12.33
N LEU A 134 -10.17 -14.13 11.43
CA LEU A 134 -10.46 -12.95 10.59
C LEU A 134 -10.62 -11.66 11.41
N ASP A 135 -11.18 -11.75 12.63
CA ASP A 135 -11.34 -10.61 13.52
C ASP A 135 -10.01 -9.96 13.87
N PHE A 136 -9.02 -10.77 14.28
CA PHE A 136 -7.68 -10.28 14.61
C PHE A 136 -6.92 -9.80 13.36
N LEU A 137 -7.09 -10.49 12.22
CA LEU A 137 -6.50 -10.05 10.95
C LEU A 137 -7.04 -8.69 10.51
N SER A 138 -8.33 -8.43 10.72
CA SER A 138 -8.95 -7.14 10.40
C SER A 138 -8.46 -6.01 11.31
N GLU A 139 -8.16 -6.32 12.57
CA GLU A 139 -7.59 -5.38 13.54
C GLU A 139 -6.14 -5.04 13.16
N LEU A 140 -5.32 -6.04 12.82
CA LEU A 140 -3.97 -5.83 12.32
C LEU A 140 -3.94 -5.02 11.00
N ALA A 141 -4.82 -5.33 10.05
CA ALA A 141 -4.90 -4.59 8.78
C ALA A 141 -5.32 -3.12 8.98
N SER A 142 -6.19 -2.87 9.96
CA SER A 142 -6.57 -1.52 10.34
C SER A 142 -5.39 -0.75 10.93
N LEU A 143 -4.58 -1.41 11.78
CA LEU A 143 -3.35 -0.83 12.33
C LEU A 143 -2.28 -0.58 11.25
N GLU A 144 -2.14 -1.49 10.28
CA GLU A 144 -1.23 -1.33 9.13
C GLU A 144 -1.54 -0.06 8.35
N THR A 145 -2.82 0.23 8.12
CA THR A 145 -3.21 1.39 7.34
C THR A 145 -3.12 2.68 8.16
N LEU A 146 -3.42 2.62 9.46
CA LEU A 146 -3.40 3.78 10.35
C LEU A 146 -1.99 4.36 10.56
N PHE A 147 -0.98 3.49 10.73
CA PHE A 147 0.38 3.92 11.08
C PHE A 147 1.03 4.83 10.01
N PRO A 148 1.00 4.50 8.71
CA PRO A 148 1.47 5.39 7.65
C PRO A 148 0.74 6.73 7.61
N TYR A 149 -0.58 6.77 7.81
CA TYR A 149 -1.32 8.03 7.83
C TYR A 149 -0.85 8.94 8.96
N LEU A 150 -0.69 8.39 10.17
CA LEU A 150 -0.19 9.14 11.32
C LEU A 150 1.23 9.64 11.07
N PHE A 151 2.10 8.78 10.54
CA PHE A 151 3.47 9.12 10.21
C PHE A 151 3.55 10.26 9.17
N VAL A 152 2.78 10.19 8.09
CA VAL A 152 2.73 11.24 7.05
C VAL A 152 2.21 12.56 7.63
N HIS A 153 1.20 12.52 8.49
CA HIS A 153 0.69 13.72 9.15
C HIS A 153 1.72 14.34 10.08
N PHE A 154 2.39 13.54 10.90
CA PHE A 154 3.46 14.01 11.78
C PHE A 154 4.64 14.58 10.99
N ALA A 155 5.08 13.89 9.93
CA ALA A 155 6.15 14.35 9.06
C ALA A 155 5.82 15.68 8.38
N ARG A 156 4.57 15.85 7.90
CA ARG A 156 4.11 17.11 7.32
C ARG A 156 4.09 18.23 8.37
N LEU A 157 3.63 17.96 9.59
CA LEU A 157 3.65 18.93 10.68
C LEU A 157 5.07 19.31 11.08
N ALA A 158 5.99 18.35 11.20
CA ALA A 158 7.40 18.60 11.49
C ALA A 158 8.06 19.44 10.39
N SER A 159 7.81 19.13 9.12
CA SER A 159 8.31 19.91 7.98
C SER A 159 7.81 21.35 8.01
N VAL A 160 6.51 21.55 8.26
CA VAL A 160 5.93 22.90 8.41
C VAL A 160 6.49 23.61 9.63
N TYR A 161 6.67 22.92 10.76
CA TYR A 161 7.23 23.49 11.98
C TYR A 161 8.68 23.97 11.80
N ILE A 162 9.53 23.18 11.15
CA ILE A 162 10.91 23.57 10.82
C ILE A 162 10.92 24.77 9.86
N CYS A 163 10.07 24.76 8.85
CA CYS A 163 9.95 25.86 7.89
C CYS A 163 9.54 27.18 8.58
N GLN A 164 8.58 27.12 9.50
CA GLN A 164 8.16 28.27 10.31
C GLN A 164 9.30 28.80 11.18
N LYS A 165 10.04 27.90 11.84
CA LYS A 165 11.20 28.29 12.66
C LYS A 165 12.32 28.93 11.82
N GLN A 166 12.56 28.42 10.62
CA GLN A 166 13.55 28.97 9.69
C GLN A 166 13.13 30.36 9.18
N TYR A 167 11.83 30.54 8.91
CA TYR A 167 11.26 31.80 8.45
C TYR A 167 11.34 32.90 9.52
N ASP A 168 10.97 32.57 10.75
CA ASP A 168 11.03 33.50 11.90
C ASP A 168 12.47 33.93 12.19
N SER A 169 13.42 32.98 12.13
CA SER A 169 14.85 33.29 12.28
C SER A 169 15.40 34.15 11.14
N ALA A 170 14.87 34.04 9.93
CA ALA A 170 15.26 34.90 8.81
C ALA A 170 14.71 36.32 9.00
N LEU A 171 13.46 36.44 9.46
CA LEU A 171 12.80 37.74 9.71
C LEU A 171 13.53 38.57 10.78
N GLY A 172 13.95 37.93 11.88
CA GLY A 172 14.73 38.61 12.92
C GLY A 172 16.08 39.14 12.42
N ASN A 173 16.75 38.43 11.50
CA ASN A 173 17.97 38.92 10.87
C ASN A 173 17.73 40.13 9.94
N TYR A 174 16.55 40.20 9.28
CA TYR A 174 16.20 41.35 8.44
C TYR A 174 15.85 42.58 9.28
N GLU A 175 15.15 42.43 10.42
CA GLU A 175 14.89 43.56 11.32
C GLU A 175 16.18 44.13 11.91
N GLN A 176 17.12 43.28 12.35
CA GLN A 176 18.44 43.75 12.81
C GLN A 176 19.23 44.47 11.71
N ALA A 177 19.10 44.06 10.45
CA ALA A 177 19.77 44.71 9.32
C ALA A 177 19.17 46.09 8.99
N ILE A 178 17.87 46.30 9.24
CA ILE A 178 17.19 47.59 9.02
C ILE A 178 17.53 48.58 10.13
N ASP A 179 17.61 48.15 11.39
CA ASP A 179 18.00 49.02 12.52
C ASP A 179 19.48 49.46 12.47
N LEU A 180 20.29 48.83 11.62
CA LEU A 180 21.72 49.12 11.46
C LEU A 180 22.02 50.16 10.35
N TYR A 181 21.00 50.66 9.63
CA TYR A 181 21.11 51.56 8.47
C TYR A 181 20.36 52.87 8.67
#